data_AF-A0A1D2QNP3-F1
#
_entry.id   AF-A0A1D2QNP3-F1
#
_cell.length_a   1.000
_cell.length_b   1.000
_cell.length_c   1.000
_cell.angle_alpha   90.00
_cell.angle_beta   90.00
_cell.angle_gamma   90.00
#
_symmetry.space_group_name_H-M   'P 1'
#
loop_
_entity.id
_entity.type
_entity.pdbx_description
1 polymer ?
#
loop_
_entity_poly.entity_id
_entity_poly.type
_entity_poly.pdbx_seq_one_letter_code
_entity_poly.pdbx_strand_id
1 'polypeptide(L)'
;MGECVGLDAIERRLGGMKRYILTYIDEVSDYAIAMAVPQLTSHTAKRFFETCFKLTPYTIEQVITDNGLRFESSIFKQKLAL
;
A
#
# COMPACT_ATOMS: atom_id res chain seq x y z
N MET A 1 11.53 5.63 -11.07
CA MET A 1 10.63 5.88 -9.92
C MET A 1 9.21 5.58 -10.37
N GLY A 2 8.44 4.83 -9.59
CA GLY A 2 7.04 4.51 -9.93
C GLY A 2 6.81 3.42 -10.98
N GLU A 3 7.85 2.81 -11.54
CA GLU A 3 7.72 1.66 -12.45
C GLU A 3 7.04 0.48 -11.74
N CYS A 4 7.43 0.21 -10.50
CA CYS A 4 6.86 -0.83 -9.69
C CYS A 4 6.95 -0.48 -8.21
N VAL A 5 5.86 -0.65 -7.48
CA VAL A 5 5.79 -0.36 -6.04
C VAL A 5 5.35 -1.60 -5.29
N GLY A 6 6.00 -1.87 -4.15
CA GLY A 6 5.64 -2.95 -3.24
C GLY A 6 4.62 -2.49 -2.21
N LEU A 7 3.59 -3.32 -1.98
CA LEU A 7 2.56 -3.11 -0.97
C LEU A 7 2.47 -4.33 -0.05
N ASP A 8 2.58 -4.09 1.26
CA ASP A 8 2.51 -5.15 2.27
C ASP A 8 1.79 -4.68 3.54
N ALA A 9 1.30 -5.62 4.35
CA ALA A 9 0.67 -5.37 5.65
C ALA A 9 1.29 -6.24 6.75
N ILE A 10 1.93 -5.58 7.71
CA ILE A 10 2.60 -6.23 8.84
C ILE A 10 1.69 -6.19 10.07
N GLU A 11 1.36 -7.34 10.65
CA GLU A 11 0.73 -7.40 11.97
C GLU A 11 1.78 -7.21 13.08
N ARG A 12 1.55 -6.25 13.97
CA ARG A 12 2.39 -6.00 15.15
C ARG A 12 1.57 -6.09 16.43
N ARG A 13 2.11 -6.79 17.42
CA ARG A 13 1.55 -6.91 18.77
C ARG A 13 2.56 -6.37 19.78
N LEU A 14 2.17 -5.36 20.53
CA LEU A 14 3.01 -4.73 21.55
C LEU A 14 2.14 -4.17 22.67
N GLY A 15 2.51 -4.47 23.92
CA GLY A 15 1.79 -3.94 25.11
C GLY A 15 0.30 -4.30 25.16
N GLY A 16 -0.06 -5.52 24.73
CA GLY A 16 -1.47 -5.95 24.66
C GLY A 16 -2.28 -5.36 23.52
N MET A 17 -1.70 -4.46 22.71
CA MET A 17 -2.36 -3.87 21.55
C MET A 17 -1.96 -4.59 20.26
N LYS A 18 -2.94 -4.78 19.39
CA LYS A 18 -2.77 -5.26 18.02
C LYS A 18 -2.88 -4.07 17.06
N ARG A 19 -1.91 -3.94 16.15
CA ARG A 19 -1.91 -2.97 15.04
C ARG A 19 -1.51 -3.67 13.75
N TYR A 20 -2.00 -3.15 12.63
CA TYR A 20 -1.51 -3.49 11.30
C TYR A 20 -0.77 -2.28 10.75
N ILE A 21 0.39 -2.50 10.15
CA ILE A 21 1.19 -1.48 9.49
C ILE A 21 1.13 -1.77 8.00
N LEU A 22 0.38 -0.97 7.26
CA LEU A 22 0.41 -1.02 5.80
C LEU A 22 1.63 -0.26 5.30
N THR A 23 2.30 -0.80 4.29
CA THR A 23 3.54 -0.26 3.73
C THR A 23 3.44 -0.11 2.23
N TYR A 24 4.07 0.93 1.72
CA TYR A 24 4.30 1.23 0.31
C TYR A 24 5.79 1.53 0.18
N ILE A 25 6.45 0.90 -0.79
CA ILE A 25 7.88 1.08 -1.05
C ILE A 25 8.08 1.18 -2.56
N ASP A 26 8.72 2.26 -3.00
CA ASP A 26 9.35 2.36 -4.32
C ASP A 26 10.86 2.18 -4.15
N GLU A 27 11.36 0.98 -4.45
CA GLU A 27 12.78 0.63 -4.27
C GLU A 27 13.72 1.46 -5.17
N VAL A 28 13.22 2.04 -6.25
CA VAL A 28 14.06 2.85 -7.16
C VAL A 28 14.36 4.22 -6.57
N SER A 29 13.44 4.77 -5.77
CA SER A 29 13.58 6.11 -5.18
C SER A 29 13.90 6.11 -3.69
N ASP A 30 13.95 4.94 -3.06
CA ASP A 30 13.96 4.77 -1.60
C ASP A 30 12.80 5.51 -0.91
N TYR A 31 11.71 5.78 -1.64
CA TYR A 31 10.54 6.45 -1.10
C TYR A 31 9.57 5.42 -0.51
N ALA A 32 9.17 5.66 0.74
CA ALA A 32 8.27 4.76 1.46
C ALA A 32 7.20 5.51 2.24
N ILE A 33 6.02 4.90 2.32
CA ILE A 33 4.89 5.37 3.13
C ILE A 33 4.45 4.22 4.02
N ALA A 34 4.22 4.50 5.31
CA ALA A 34 3.69 3.54 6.26
C ALA A 34 2.49 4.12 7.02
N MET A 35 1.46 3.29 7.23
CA MET A 35 0.25 3.67 7.97
C MET A 35 -0.13 2.59 8.98
N ALA A 36 -0.19 2.96 10.26
CA ALA A 36 -0.68 2.09 11.32
C ALA A 36 -2.21 2.18 11.44
N VAL A 37 -2.91 1.05 11.40
CA VAL A 37 -4.36 0.94 11.57
C VAL A 37 -4.70 -0.10 12.65
N PRO A 38 -5.81 0.07 13.39
CA PRO A 38 -6.24 -0.92 14.39
C PRO A 38 -6.68 -2.25 13.79
N GLN A 39 -7.24 -2.22 12.57
CA GLN A 39 -7.78 -3.40 11.88
C GLN A 39 -7.43 -3.33 10.40
N LEU A 40 -7.06 -4.46 9.81
CA LEU A 40 -6.86 -4.60 8.37
C LEU A 40 -8.20 -4.98 7.72
N THR A 41 -8.87 -3.98 7.16
CA THR A 41 -10.13 -4.12 6.42
C THR A 41 -9.97 -3.58 5.00
N SER A 42 -10.92 -3.90 4.11
CA SER A 42 -10.96 -3.31 2.77
C SER A 42 -11.02 -1.78 2.81
N HIS A 43 -11.73 -1.20 3.78
CA HIS A 43 -11.84 0.25 3.97
C HIS A 43 -10.49 0.88 4.33
N THR A 44 -9.77 0.31 5.31
CA THR A 44 -8.45 0.83 5.72
C THR A 44 -7.40 0.65 4.64
N ALA A 45 -7.44 -0.47 3.91
CA ALA A 45 -6.56 -0.72 2.78
C ALA A 45 -6.82 0.29 1.66
N LYS A 46 -8.09 0.52 1.28
CA LYS A 46 -8.46 1.53 0.28
C LYS A 46 -7.96 2.92 0.65
N ARG A 47 -8.20 3.36 1.89
CA ARG A 47 -7.72 4.65 2.37
C ARG A 47 -6.20 4.77 2.30
N PHE A 48 -5.47 3.71 2.63
CA PHE A 48 -4.02 3.67 2.53
C PHE A 48 -3.57 3.83 1.07
N PHE A 49 -4.16 3.08 0.13
CA PHE A 49 -3.81 3.18 -1.28
C PHE A 49 -4.10 4.58 -1.85
N GLU A 50 -5.29 5.13 -1.59
CA GLU A 50 -5.63 6.50 -2.00
C GLU A 50 -4.62 7.52 -1.46
N THR A 51 -4.16 7.33 -0.23
CA THR A 51 -3.13 8.18 0.38
C THR A 51 -1.80 8.03 -0.35
N CYS A 52 -1.38 6.81 -0.68
CA CYS A 52 -0.14 6.56 -1.44
C CYS A 52 -0.20 7.24 -2.81
N PHE A 53 -1.27 7.03 -3.59
CA PHE A 53 -1.43 7.66 -4.90
C PHE A 53 -1.46 9.19 -4.83
N LYS A 54 -1.99 9.79 -3.76
CA LYS A 54 -2.02 11.25 -3.58
C LYS A 54 -0.66 11.82 -3.17
N LEU A 55 0.09 11.10 -2.34
CA LEU A 55 1.39 11.56 -1.81
C LEU A 55 2.56 11.21 -2.70
N THR A 56 2.37 10.33 -3.69
CA THR A 56 3.43 9.95 -4.63
C THR A 56 3.61 11.06 -5.68
N PRO A 57 4.82 11.65 -5.83
CA PRO A 57 5.07 12.76 -6.75
C PRO A 57 5.26 12.30 -8.22
N TYR A 58 4.94 11.04 -8.54
CA TYR A 58 5.10 10.43 -9.86
C TYR A 58 3.97 9.44 -10.13
N THR A 59 3.82 9.07 -11.39
CA THR A 59 2.87 8.03 -11.81
C THR A 59 3.36 6.67 -11.37
N ILE A 60 2.48 5.89 -10.73
CA ILE A 60 2.71 4.48 -10.42
C ILE A 60 2.20 3.66 -11.60
N GLU A 61 3.03 2.82 -12.20
CA GLU A 61 2.66 1.96 -13.33
C GLU A 61 2.18 0.60 -12.87
N GLN A 62 2.92 -0.03 -11.96
CA GLN A 62 2.62 -1.36 -11.44
C GLN A 62 2.64 -1.42 -9.93
N VAL A 63 1.80 -2.28 -9.38
CA VAL A 63 1.72 -2.62 -7.96
C VAL A 63 2.03 -4.11 -7.78
N ILE A 64 2.92 -4.45 -6.85
CA ILE A 64 3.14 -5.81 -6.36
C ILE A 64 2.58 -5.93 -4.94
N THR A 65 1.84 -6.99 -4.67
CA THR A 65 1.41 -7.37 -3.30
C THR A 65 2.21 -8.55 -2.74
N ASP A 66 2.09 -8.78 -1.43
CA ASP A 66 2.71 -9.86 -0.64
C ASP A 66 2.67 -11.27 -1.26
N ASN A 67 1.63 -11.60 -2.03
CA ASN A 67 1.48 -12.86 -2.75
C ASN A 67 2.20 -12.91 -4.11
N GLY A 68 3.00 -11.90 -4.45
CA GLY A 68 3.74 -11.80 -5.71
C GLY A 68 2.90 -11.46 -6.93
N LEU A 69 1.59 -11.20 -6.76
CA LEU A 69 0.73 -10.76 -7.86
C LEU A 69 1.10 -9.34 -8.27
N ARG A 70 1.22 -9.14 -9.59
CA ARG A 70 1.41 -7.83 -10.22
C ARG A 70 0.09 -7.35 -10.80
N PHE A 71 -0.25 -6.11 -10.52
CA PHE A 71 -1.41 -5.44 -11.09
C PHE A 71 -0.98 -4.16 -11.79
N GLU A 72 -1.57 -3.89 -12.96
CA GLU A 72 -1.53 -2.54 -13.51
C GLU A 72 -2.22 -1.58 -12.54
N SER A 73 -1.61 -0.41 -12.31
CA SER A 73 -2.15 0.56 -11.37
C SER A 73 -3.52 1.08 -11.79
N SER A 74 -3.83 1.07 -13.09
CA SER A 74 -5.12 1.42 -13.67
C SER A 74 -6.23 0.47 -13.19
N ILE A 75 -5.99 -0.84 -13.26
CA ILE A 75 -6.87 -1.91 -12.79
C ILE A 75 -6.99 -1.84 -11.27
N PHE A 76 -5.88 -1.57 -10.58
CA PHE A 76 -5.87 -1.42 -9.13
C PHE A 76 -6.72 -0.22 -8.68
N LYS A 77 -6.60 0.93 -9.37
CA LYS A 77 -7.46 2.12 -9.15
C LYS A 77 -8.93 1.82 -9.39
N GLN A 78 -9.28 1.05 -10.43
CA GLN A 78 -10.66 0.62 -10.68
C GLN A 78 -11.17 -0.33 -9.60
N LYS A 79 -10.39 -1.33 -9.17
CA LYS A 79 -10.78 -2.26 -8.09
C LYS A 79 -10.95 -1.59 -6.73
N LEU A 80 -10.31 -0.44 -6.51
CA LEU A 80 -10.51 0.38 -5.32
C LEU A 80 -11.75 1.27 -5.41
N ALA A 81 -12.28 1.49 -6.61
CA ALA A 81 -13.52 2.19 -6.89
C ALA A 81 -14.65 1.18 -7.19
N LEU A 82 -15.09 0.44 -6.16
CA LEU A 82 -16.29 -0.44 -6.11
C LEU A 82 -16.81 -0.97 -7.47
#